data_AF-A0A450Z316-F1
#
_entry.id   AF-A0A450Z316-F1
#
_cell.length_a   1.000
_cell.length_b   1.000
_cell.length_c   1.000
_cell.angle_alpha   90.00
_cell.angle_beta   90.00
_cell.angle_gamma   90.00
#
_symmetry.space_group_name_H-M   'P 1'
#
loop_
_entity.id
_entity.type
_entity.pdbx_description
1 polymer ?
#
loop_
_entity_poly.entity_id
_entity_poly.type
_entity_poly.pdbx_seq_one_letter_code
_entity_poly.pdbx_strand_id
1 'polypeptide(L)' 'MLKELDPGSWKPGEGGELKGGVSCEYYKLTHDSRVIHEIDVPNMVRVIDGVDQLEQTRVNLGL' A
#
# COMPACT_ATOMS: atom_id res chain seq x y z
N MET A 1 -5.34 5.81 -5.19
CA MET A 1 -6.18 7.01 -5.29
C MET A 1 -6.28 7.70 -3.93
N LEU A 2 -6.26 9.04 -3.88
CA LEU A 2 -6.53 9.78 -2.64
C LEU A 2 -7.98 9.52 -2.23
N LYS A 3 -8.18 9.03 -1.00
CA LYS A 3 -9.51 8.65 -0.50
C LYS A 3 -10.17 9.81 0.23
N GLU A 4 -9.46 10.42 1.16
CA GLU A 4 -10.00 11.49 2.00
C GLU A 4 -8.89 12.39 2.55
N LEU A 5 -9.27 13.62 2.87
CA LEU A 5 -8.48 14.59 3.61
C LEU A 5 -9.33 15.14 4.74
N ASP A 6 -8.88 14.95 5.98
CA ASP A 6 -9.52 15.45 7.19
C ASP A 6 -8.65 16.56 7.79
N PRO A 7 -9.10 17.83 7.75
CA PRO A 7 -8.36 18.98 8.25
C PRO A 7 -8.35 19.08 9.78
N GLY A 8 -8.95 18.12 10.49
CA GLY A 8 -8.98 18.07 11.93
C GLY A 8 -9.67 19.28 12.57
N SER A 9 -9.38 19.51 13.86
CA SER A 9 -9.86 20.68 14.60
C SER A 9 -8.79 21.74 14.69
N TRP A 10 -9.13 23.00 14.43
CA TRP A 10 -8.19 24.12 14.52
C TRP A 10 -8.44 24.91 15.80
N LYS A 11 -7.37 25.21 16.55
CA LYS A 11 -7.41 26.11 17.71
C LYS A 11 -6.32 27.18 17.59
N PRO A 12 -6.60 28.43 18.00
CA PRO A 12 -5.58 29.47 18.01
C PRO A 12 -4.35 29.05 18.84
N GLY A 13 -3.15 29.19 18.27
CA GLY A 13 -1.89 28.85 18.94
C GLY A 13 -1.50 27.37 18.91
N GLU A 14 -2.36 26.47 18.42
CA GLU A 14 -2.01 25.07 18.15
C GLU A 14 -1.71 24.88 16.65
N GLY A 15 -0.77 23.98 16.33
CA GLY A 15 -0.51 23.59 14.94
C GLY A 15 -1.68 22.79 14.38
N GLY A 16 -2.11 23.09 13.16
CA GLY A 16 -3.15 22.31 12.48
C GLY A 16 -2.67 20.89 12.16
N GLU A 17 -3.56 19.92 12.24
CA GLU A 17 -3.32 18.53 11.82
C GLU A 17 -4.11 18.28 10.52
N LEU A 18 -3.48 17.62 9.53
CA LEU A 18 -4.16 17.17 8.32
C LEU A 18 -3.96 15.66 8.20
N LYS A 19 -5.03 14.90 8.35
CA LYS A 19 -5.02 13.45 8.14
C LYS A 19 -5.40 13.16 6.70
N GLY A 20 -4.58 12.35 6.03
CA GLY A 20 -4.84 11.89 4.67
C GLY A 20 -5.04 10.38 4.63
N GLY A 21 -6.10 9.95 3.96
CA GLY A 21 -6.34 8.54 3.65
C GLY A 21 -6.08 8.27 2.18
N VAL A 22 -5.38 7.17 1.88
CA VAL A 22 -5.15 6.68 0.51
C VAL A 22 -5.65 5.26 0.34
N SER A 23 -6.26 4.98 -0.81
CA SER A 23 -6.57 3.61 -1.23
C SER A 23 -5.52 3.17 -2.24
N CYS A 24 -4.72 2.18 -1.88
CA CYS A 24 -3.61 1.69 -2.69
C CYS A 24 -4.01 0.40 -3.44
N GLU A 25 -3.91 0.42 -4.75
CA GLU A 25 -4.02 -0.79 -5.61
C GLU A 25 -2.66 -1.47 -5.79
N TYR A 26 -1.60 -0.68 -5.68
CA TYR A 26 -0.21 -1.10 -5.68
C TYR A 26 0.50 -0.54 -4.44
N TYR A 27 1.30 -1.38 -3.79
CA TYR A 27 2.12 -1.02 -2.64
C TYR A 27 3.46 -1.75 -2.70
N LYS A 28 4.56 -1.02 -2.53
CA LYS A 28 5.90 -1.60 -2.45
C LYS A 28 6.69 -0.98 -1.31
N LEU A 29 7.12 -1.84 -0.38
CA LEU A 29 8.02 -1.51 0.70
C LEU A 29 9.40 -2.07 0.41
N THR A 30 10.39 -1.17 0.42
CA THR A 30 11.80 -1.55 0.37
C THR A 30 12.50 -1.12 1.64
N HIS A 31 13.41 -1.95 2.11
CA HIS A 31 14.29 -1.65 3.23
C HIS A 31 15.69 -2.14 2.87
N ASP A 32 16.70 -1.28 2.98
CA ASP A 32 18.08 -1.60 2.59
C ASP A 32 18.19 -2.20 1.18
N SER A 33 17.48 -1.60 0.22
CA SER A 33 17.37 -2.07 -1.18
C SER A 33 16.75 -3.45 -1.39
N ARG A 34 16.23 -4.10 -0.33
CA ARG A 34 15.48 -5.36 -0.40
C ARG A 34 13.98 -5.10 -0.43
N VAL A 35 13.25 -5.88 -1.24
CA VAL A 35 11.79 -5.83 -1.28
C VAL A 35 11.24 -6.62 -0.10
N ILE A 36 10.69 -5.90 0.88
CA ILE A 36 10.06 -6.51 2.06
C ILE A 36 8.63 -6.93 1.71
N HIS A 37 7.89 -6.02 1.08
CA HIS A 37 6.53 -6.27 0.61
C HIS A 37 6.34 -5.68 -0.77
N GLU A 38 5.70 -6.43 -1.65
CA GLU A 38 5.13 -5.93 -2.89
C GLU A 38 3.73 -6.52 -3.06
N ILE A 39 2.74 -5.65 -3.18
CA ILE A 39 1.34 -6.01 -3.30
C ILE A 39 0.79 -5.29 -4.52
N ASP A 40 0.41 -6.07 -5.53
CA ASP A 40 -0.29 -5.61 -6.73
C ASP A 40 -1.59 -6.41 -6.81
N VAL A 41 -2.71 -5.76 -6.47
CA VAL A 41 -4.01 -6.44 -6.42
C VAL A 41 -4.51 -6.79 -7.82
N PRO A 42 -4.52 -5.88 -8.82
CA PRO A 42 -4.94 -6.21 -10.19
C PRO A 42 -4.18 -7.38 -10.81
N ASN A 43 -2.87 -7.46 -10.60
CA ASN A 43 -2.03 -8.50 -11.17
C ASN A 43 -1.85 -9.73 -10.26
N MET A 44 -2.53 -9.74 -9.10
CA MET A 44 -2.42 -10.78 -8.07
C MET A 44 -0.97 -11.10 -7.68
N VAL A 45 -0.12 -10.08 -7.52
CA VAL A 45 1.25 -10.26 -7.02
C VAL A 45 1.27 -9.96 -5.54
N ARG A 46 1.82 -10.89 -4.74
CA ARG A 46 2.03 -10.67 -3.31
C ARG A 46 3.39 -11.21 -2.89
N VAL A 47 4.41 -10.38 -3.03
CA VAL A 47 5.78 -10.70 -2.60
C VAL A 47 5.94 -10.40 -1.12
N ILE A 48 6.39 -11.37 -0.36
CA ILE A 48 6.78 -11.25 1.05
C ILE A 48 8.23 -11.70 1.16
N ASP A 49 9.11 -10.79 1.62
CA ASP A 49 10.56 -11.03 1.73
C ASP A 49 11.17 -11.62 0.45
N GLY A 50 10.81 -11.04 -0.69
CA GLY A 50 11.28 -11.48 -2.02
C GLY A 50 10.57 -12.70 -2.62
N VAL A 51 9.66 -13.38 -1.91
CA VAL A 51 8.94 -14.58 -2.42
C VAL A 51 7.48 -14.26 -2.76
N ASP A 52 7.07 -14.51 -4.01
CA ASP A 52 5.68 -14.34 -4.46
C ASP A 52 4.78 -15.46 -3.94
N GLN A 53 3.85 -15.08 -3.07
CA GLN A 53 2.94 -16.00 -2.40
C GLN A 53 1.73 -16.40 -3.25
N LEU A 54 1.47 -15.71 -4.36
CA LEU A 54 0.29 -15.93 -5.21
C LEU A 54 0.64 -16.53 -6.58
N GLU A 55 1.91 -16.81 -6.84
CA GLU A 55 2.38 -17.39 -8.09
C GLU A 55 1.61 -18.67 -8.47
N GLN A 56 1.55 -19.64 -7.54
CA GLN A 56 0.83 -20.90 -7.80
C GLN A 56 -0.67 -20.67 -8.02
N THR A 57 -1.26 -19.69 -7.33
CA THR A 57 -2.68 -19.33 -7.52
C THR A 57 -2.92 -18.77 -8.92
N ARG A 58 -2.04 -17.90 -9.42
CA ARG A 58 -2.14 -17.39 -10.81
C ARG A 58 -2.04 -18.50 -11.83
N VAL A 59 -1.06 -19.40 -11.67
CA VAL A 59 -0.91 -20.59 -12.52
C VAL A 59 -2.19 -21.43 -12.54
N ASN A 60 -2.79 -21.68 -11.37
CA ASN A 60 -4.03 -22.46 -11.28
C ASN A 60 -5.24 -21.77 -11.93
N LEU A 61 -5.23 -20.44 -11.99
CA LEU A 61 -6.27 -19.63 -12.63
C LEU A 61 -5.99 -19.36 -14.13
N GLY A 62 -4.83 -19.78 -14.63
CA GLY A 62 -4.40 -19.54 -16.01
C GLY A 62 -4.02 -18.09 -16.31
N LEU A 63 -3.50 -17.38 -15.29
CA LEU A 63 -3.09 -15.98 -15.35
C LEU A 63 -1.57 -15.82 -15.28
#